data_AF-A0A6J1AUK6-F1
#
_entry.id   AF-A0A6J1AUK6-F1
#
_cell.length_a   1.000
_cell.length_b   1.000
_cell.length_c   1.000
_cell.angle_alpha   90.00
_cell.angle_beta   90.00
_cell.angle_gamma   90.00
#
_symmetry.space_group_name_H-M   'P 1'
#
loop_
_entity.id
_entity.type
_entity.pdbx_description
1 polymer ?
#
loop_
_entity_poly.entity_id
_entity_poly.type
_entity_poly.pdbx_seq_one_letter_code
_entity_poly.pdbx_strand_id
1 'polypeptide(L)'
;MESLAMRKYLLTVVLVGILAAAAMPQNVLAQNCGCAPNLCCSQHGYCGLGNDYCGTGCEEGPCFSKSPSGASVASIVSPEFFNGIINQARSDCVGKRFYTRQAFLTAVDSFRDFGKLGSDVDSKREIAAFFAHATHETEHLCYTEEMDKSNSYCENSAQYPCAPGKSYHVPLTS
;
A
#
# COMPACT_ATOMS: atom_id res chain seq x y z
N MET A 1 -64.73 22.78 29.24
CA MET A 1 -64.14 22.89 27.89
C MET A 1 -62.63 22.58 27.84
N GLU A 2 -61.92 22.59 28.98
CA GLU A 2 -60.46 22.38 29.07
C GLU A 2 -59.99 20.94 28.77
N SER A 3 -60.77 19.92 29.18
CA SER A 3 -60.38 18.50 29.07
C SER A 3 -60.29 17.97 27.63
N LEU A 4 -61.13 18.48 26.72
CA LEU A 4 -61.17 18.02 25.33
C LEU A 4 -60.05 18.66 24.48
N ALA A 5 -59.66 19.89 24.81
CA ALA A 5 -58.54 20.59 24.18
C ALA A 5 -57.20 19.95 24.56
N MET A 6 -57.02 19.61 25.84
CA MET A 6 -55.83 18.90 26.33
C MET A 6 -55.66 17.53 25.69
N ARG A 7 -56.75 16.78 25.49
CA ARG A 7 -56.71 15.44 24.85
C ARG A 7 -56.33 15.51 23.36
N LYS A 8 -56.77 16.54 22.65
CA LYS A 8 -56.35 16.79 21.25
C LYS A 8 -54.89 17.20 21.16
N TYR A 9 -54.42 18.07 22.05
CA TYR A 9 -53.02 18.49 22.11
C TYR A 9 -52.09 17.30 22.40
N LEU A 10 -52.49 16.43 23.33
CA LEU A 10 -51.74 15.23 23.66
C LEU A 10 -51.65 14.28 22.46
N LEU A 11 -52.76 14.06 21.74
CA LEU A 11 -52.78 13.23 20.55
C LEU A 11 -51.91 13.81 19.42
N THR A 12 -51.92 15.13 19.22
CA THR A 12 -51.07 15.77 18.20
C THR A 12 -49.59 15.71 18.56
N VAL A 13 -49.23 15.89 19.83
CA VAL A 13 -47.83 15.78 20.27
C VAL A 13 -47.32 14.34 20.13
N VAL A 14 -48.16 13.35 20.44
CA VAL A 14 -47.84 11.93 20.23
C VAL A 14 -47.65 11.63 18.74
N LEU A 15 -48.54 12.10 17.87
CA LEU A 15 -48.43 11.88 16.41
C LEU A 15 -47.17 12.52 15.81
N VAL A 16 -46.85 13.76 16.21
CA VAL A 16 -45.64 14.45 15.75
C VAL A 16 -44.37 13.77 16.29
N GLY A 17 -44.39 13.28 17.54
CA GLY A 17 -43.29 12.52 18.11
C GLY A 17 -43.02 11.21 17.36
N ILE A 18 -44.06 10.48 16.97
CA ILE A 18 -43.94 9.24 16.18
C ILE A 18 -43.37 9.53 14.78
N LEU A 19 -43.89 10.57 14.10
CA LEU A 19 -43.39 10.96 12.78
C LEU A 19 -41.93 11.42 12.81
N ALA A 20 -41.52 12.15 13.86
CA ALA A 20 -40.13 12.57 14.03
C ALA A 20 -39.18 11.39 14.31
N ALA A 21 -39.62 10.38 15.06
CA ALA A 21 -38.83 9.17 15.31
C ALA A 21 -38.64 8.32 14.04
N ALA A 22 -39.63 8.29 13.14
CA ALA A 22 -39.54 7.58 11.86
C ALA A 22 -38.65 8.29 10.81
N ALA A 23 -38.33 9.57 11.00
CA ALA A 23 -37.50 10.36 10.10
C ALA A 23 -36.01 10.43 10.51
N MET A 24 -35.61 9.72 11.57
CA MET A 24 -34.21 9.63 11.97
C MET A 24 -33.48 8.66 11.03
N PRO A 25 -32.39 9.08 10.35
CA PRO A 25 -31.57 8.13 9.62
C PRO A 25 -31.05 7.09 10.62
N GLN A 26 -31.26 5.82 10.31
CA GLN A 26 -30.77 4.73 11.14
C GLN A 26 -29.28 4.92 11.36
N ASN A 27 -28.86 4.92 12.62
CA ASN A 27 -27.45 4.96 13.00
C ASN A 27 -26.70 3.97 12.13
N VAL A 28 -25.82 4.50 11.27
CA VAL A 28 -24.89 3.69 10.50
C VAL A 28 -23.85 3.18 11.50
N LEU A 29 -24.22 2.15 12.23
CA LEU A 29 -23.25 1.34 12.96
C LEU A 29 -22.27 0.87 11.90
N ALA A 30 -20.99 1.22 12.04
CA ALA A 30 -19.92 0.50 11.36
C ALA A 30 -20.08 -0.96 11.80
N GLN A 31 -20.63 -1.81 10.94
CA GLN A 31 -21.00 -3.17 11.33
C GLN A 31 -19.72 -3.99 11.35
N ASN A 32 -19.37 -4.48 12.54
CA ASN A 32 -18.25 -5.40 12.73
C ASN A 32 -18.39 -6.60 11.78
N CYS A 33 -17.31 -7.04 11.16
CA CYS A 33 -17.35 -8.15 10.20
C CYS A 33 -17.93 -9.44 10.83
N GLY A 34 -18.65 -10.20 10.00
CA GLY A 34 -19.43 -11.39 10.37
C GLY A 34 -20.39 -11.80 9.25
N CYS A 35 -19.92 -11.71 8.01
CA CYS A 35 -20.76 -11.85 6.82
C CYS A 35 -21.18 -13.31 6.57
N ALA A 36 -22.27 -13.50 5.83
CA ALA A 36 -22.66 -14.83 5.36
C ALA A 36 -21.52 -15.46 4.52
N PRO A 37 -21.40 -16.81 4.42
CA PRO A 37 -20.22 -17.49 3.86
C PRO A 37 -19.78 -17.08 2.44
N ASN A 38 -20.67 -16.47 1.65
CA ASN A 38 -20.41 -16.04 0.27
C ASN A 38 -20.36 -14.51 0.11
N LEU A 39 -20.34 -13.74 1.21
CA LEU A 39 -20.33 -12.28 1.19
C LEU A 39 -19.02 -11.75 1.74
N CYS A 40 -18.54 -10.66 1.17
CA CYS A 40 -17.32 -9.98 1.57
C CYS A 40 -17.61 -8.85 2.54
N CYS A 41 -16.74 -8.64 3.53
CA CYS A 41 -16.75 -7.48 4.41
C CYS A 41 -15.86 -6.38 3.83
N SER A 42 -16.43 -5.24 3.46
CA SER A 42 -15.65 -4.10 2.97
C SER A 42 -14.78 -3.46 4.06
N GLN A 43 -13.84 -2.59 3.69
CA GLN A 43 -13.03 -1.79 4.62
C GLN A 43 -13.84 -0.89 5.56
N HIS A 44 -15.13 -0.74 5.30
CA HIS A 44 -16.05 0.07 6.08
C HIS A 44 -17.00 -0.79 6.92
N GLY A 45 -16.79 -2.11 6.98
CA GLY A 45 -17.61 -3.03 7.77
C GLY A 45 -18.96 -3.34 7.12
N TYR A 46 -19.06 -3.37 5.79
CA TYR A 46 -20.32 -3.76 5.12
C TYR A 46 -20.20 -5.08 4.40
N CYS A 47 -21.23 -5.90 4.52
CA CYS A 47 -21.33 -7.18 3.81
C CYS A 47 -21.94 -7.00 2.41
N GLY A 48 -21.33 -7.57 1.39
CA GLY A 48 -21.89 -7.55 0.03
C GLY A 48 -21.09 -8.32 -1.00
N LEU A 49 -21.49 -8.16 -2.25
CA LEU A 49 -20.84 -8.74 -3.43
C LEU A 49 -20.37 -7.62 -4.36
N GLY A 50 -19.38 -7.94 -5.20
CA GLY A 50 -18.83 -6.97 -6.15
C GLY A 50 -17.71 -6.13 -5.56
N ASN A 51 -17.16 -5.24 -6.37
CA ASN A 51 -15.89 -4.57 -6.07
C ASN A 51 -15.94 -3.66 -4.83
N ASP A 52 -17.08 -3.05 -4.53
CA ASP A 52 -17.23 -2.15 -3.38
C ASP A 52 -17.16 -2.88 -2.02
N TYR A 53 -17.35 -4.20 -2.02
CA TYR A 53 -17.36 -5.05 -0.83
C TYR A 53 -16.20 -6.05 -0.82
N CYS A 54 -15.96 -6.68 -1.95
CA CYS A 54 -14.96 -7.72 -2.12
C CYS A 54 -13.62 -7.20 -2.64
N GLY A 55 -13.54 -5.94 -3.07
CA GLY A 55 -12.35 -5.35 -3.67
C GLY A 55 -11.36 -4.79 -2.65
N THR A 56 -10.79 -3.63 -2.96
CA THR A 56 -9.75 -2.99 -2.14
C THR A 56 -10.19 -2.79 -0.69
N GLY A 57 -9.38 -3.28 0.25
CA GLY A 57 -9.63 -3.12 1.69
C GLY A 57 -10.65 -4.10 2.27
N CYS A 58 -11.03 -5.14 1.54
CA CYS A 58 -11.89 -6.20 2.09
C CYS A 58 -11.26 -6.88 3.33
N GLU A 59 -12.01 -6.95 4.43
CA GLU A 59 -11.57 -7.41 5.75
C GLU A 59 -11.89 -8.90 6.02
N GLU A 60 -12.97 -9.46 5.45
CA GLU A 60 -13.44 -10.85 5.67
C GLU A 60 -14.21 -11.40 4.45
N GLY A 61 -14.32 -12.73 4.32
CA GLY A 61 -15.17 -13.41 3.33
C GLY A 61 -14.39 -13.88 2.09
N PRO A 62 -15.09 -14.24 0.99
CA PRO A 62 -14.47 -14.51 -0.30
C PRO A 62 -14.13 -13.17 -0.94
N CYS A 63 -13.37 -12.33 -0.21
CA CYS A 63 -12.72 -11.18 -0.78
C CYS A 63 -12.18 -11.62 -2.12
N PHE A 64 -12.14 -10.69 -3.07
CA PHE A 64 -11.14 -10.77 -4.11
C PHE A 64 -9.84 -10.61 -3.34
N SER A 65 -9.42 -11.67 -2.64
CA SER A 65 -8.07 -11.91 -2.20
C SER A 65 -7.29 -11.37 -3.35
N LYS A 66 -6.34 -10.48 -3.08
CA LYS A 66 -5.37 -10.03 -4.05
C LYS A 66 -4.66 -11.28 -4.58
N SER A 67 -5.34 -12.05 -5.42
CA SER A 67 -4.78 -12.75 -6.53
C SER A 67 -3.97 -11.66 -7.21
N PRO A 68 -2.68 -11.89 -7.46
CA PRO A 68 -1.80 -10.90 -8.05
C PRO A 68 -2.39 -10.48 -9.40
N SER A 69 -3.29 -9.50 -9.37
CA SER A 69 -3.85 -8.78 -10.50
C SER A 69 -3.01 -7.54 -10.79
N GLY A 70 -1.97 -7.31 -9.99
CA GLY A 70 -0.74 -6.72 -10.46
C GLY A 70 0.13 -7.80 -11.08
N ALA A 71 0.60 -7.57 -12.30
CA ALA A 71 1.49 -8.49 -13.00
C ALA A 71 2.67 -8.86 -12.10
N SER A 72 3.09 -10.13 -12.17
CA SER A 72 4.25 -10.63 -11.43
C SER A 72 5.41 -9.66 -11.57
N VAL A 73 6.02 -9.24 -10.45
CA VAL A 73 7.21 -8.36 -10.46
C VAL A 73 8.30 -8.96 -11.36
N ALA A 74 8.45 -10.28 -11.37
CA ALA A 74 9.36 -10.98 -12.27
C ALA A 74 8.96 -10.87 -13.75
N SER A 75 7.67 -10.78 -14.05
CA SER A 75 7.18 -10.55 -15.42
C SER A 75 7.34 -9.10 -15.87
N ILE A 76 7.15 -8.12 -14.98
CA ILE A 76 7.34 -6.69 -15.30
C ILE A 76 8.84 -6.40 -15.45
N VAL A 77 9.63 -6.82 -14.46
CA VAL A 77 11.09 -6.75 -14.48
C VAL A 77 11.61 -7.96 -15.22
N SER A 78 11.37 -8.02 -16.53
CA SER A 78 11.91 -9.07 -17.39
C SER A 78 13.44 -8.94 -17.52
N PRO A 79 14.14 -9.99 -18.00
CA PRO A 79 15.56 -9.88 -18.33
C PRO A 79 15.84 -8.71 -19.29
N GLU A 80 14.99 -8.51 -20.29
CA GLU A 80 15.12 -7.44 -21.28
C GLU A 80 14.94 -6.06 -20.65
N PHE A 81 13.94 -5.90 -19.77
CA PHE A 81 13.72 -4.65 -19.02
C PHE A 81 14.94 -4.32 -18.16
N PHE A 82 15.40 -5.27 -17.33
CA PHE A 82 16.55 -5.07 -16.46
C PHE A 82 17.83 -4.78 -17.25
N ASN A 83 18.06 -5.54 -18.32
CA ASN A 83 19.21 -5.34 -19.20
C ASN A 83 19.13 -3.99 -19.93
N GLY A 84 17.95 -3.52 -20.30
CA GLY A 84 17.73 -2.21 -20.89
C GLY A 84 18.12 -1.05 -19.97
N ILE A 85 18.02 -1.24 -18.65
CA ILE A 85 18.49 -0.27 -17.67
C ILE A 85 20.02 -0.35 -17.53
N ILE A 86 20.53 -1.53 -17.15
CA ILE A 86 21.94 -1.68 -16.79
C ILE A 86 22.90 -1.49 -17.97
N ASN A 87 22.44 -1.67 -19.21
CA ASN A 87 23.25 -1.42 -20.40
C ASN A 87 23.44 0.07 -20.72
N GLN A 88 22.68 0.97 -20.09
CA GLN A 88 22.91 2.41 -20.20
C GLN A 88 24.15 2.85 -19.42
N ALA A 89 24.53 2.11 -18.36
CA ALA A 89 25.79 2.35 -17.67
C ALA A 89 26.99 2.01 -18.57
N ARG A 90 28.12 2.69 -18.29
CA ARG A 90 29.39 2.43 -18.98
C ARG A 90 29.80 0.96 -18.88
N SER A 91 30.53 0.47 -19.87
CA SER A 91 30.95 -0.94 -19.95
C SER A 91 31.85 -1.37 -18.78
N ASP A 92 32.60 -0.44 -18.19
CA ASP A 92 33.55 -0.68 -17.10
C ASP A 92 32.96 -0.51 -15.69
N CYS A 93 31.67 -0.17 -15.57
CA CYS A 93 31.01 0.01 -14.28
C CYS A 93 31.04 -1.26 -13.42
N VAL A 94 31.45 -1.10 -12.16
CA VAL A 94 31.48 -2.19 -11.15
C VAL A 94 30.08 -2.76 -10.89
N GLY A 95 29.05 -1.91 -10.94
CA GLY A 95 27.67 -2.28 -10.74
C GLY A 95 27.16 -3.34 -11.72
N LYS A 96 27.74 -3.47 -12.92
CA LYS A 96 27.37 -4.51 -13.90
C LYS A 96 27.63 -5.94 -13.41
N ARG A 97 28.53 -6.11 -12.43
CA ARG A 97 28.83 -7.41 -11.79
C ARG A 97 28.11 -7.58 -10.45
N PHE A 98 27.54 -6.50 -9.93
CA PHE A 98 26.95 -6.44 -8.60
C PHE A 98 25.42 -6.51 -8.66
N TYR A 99 24.80 -5.62 -9.43
CA TYR A 99 23.35 -5.59 -9.60
C TYR A 99 22.91 -6.67 -10.57
N THR A 100 22.14 -7.62 -10.07
CA THR A 100 21.54 -8.67 -10.89
C THR A 100 20.03 -8.67 -10.73
N ARG A 101 19.33 -8.99 -11.82
CA ARG A 101 17.88 -9.21 -11.78
C ARG A 101 17.50 -10.24 -10.71
N GLN A 102 18.31 -11.29 -10.55
CA GLN A 102 18.06 -12.32 -9.54
C GLN A 102 18.15 -11.75 -8.12
N ALA A 103 19.18 -10.97 -7.81
CA ALA A 103 19.31 -10.33 -6.50
C ALA A 103 18.12 -9.40 -6.21
N PHE A 104 17.68 -8.62 -7.21
CA PHE A 104 16.49 -7.79 -7.10
C PHE A 104 15.23 -8.63 -6.80
N LEU A 105 15.00 -9.71 -7.54
CA LEU A 105 13.83 -10.58 -7.32
C LEU A 105 13.85 -11.27 -5.95
N THR A 106 15.02 -11.74 -5.52
CA THR A 106 15.20 -12.29 -4.16
C THR A 106 14.91 -11.25 -3.08
N ALA A 107 15.31 -9.98 -3.28
CA ALA A 107 15.04 -8.92 -2.32
C ALA A 107 13.54 -8.62 -2.19
N VAL A 108 12.83 -8.46 -3.32
CA VAL A 108 11.38 -8.13 -3.31
C VAL A 108 10.50 -9.27 -2.79
N ASP A 109 10.99 -10.50 -2.72
CA ASP A 109 10.27 -11.59 -2.05
C ASP A 109 10.09 -11.33 -0.54
N SER A 110 10.97 -10.53 0.06
CA SER A 110 10.84 -10.07 1.45
C SER A 110 9.83 -8.92 1.62
N PHE A 111 9.43 -8.27 0.52
CA PHE A 111 8.50 -7.14 0.48
C PHE A 111 7.24 -7.54 -0.28
N ARG A 112 6.38 -8.32 0.38
CA ARG A 112 5.25 -9.01 -0.26
C ARG A 112 4.26 -8.11 -1.00
N ASP A 113 4.20 -6.83 -0.65
CA ASP A 113 3.30 -5.84 -1.28
C ASP A 113 3.96 -5.05 -2.43
N PHE A 114 5.29 -5.03 -2.51
CA PHE A 114 6.01 -4.23 -3.52
C PHE A 114 5.62 -4.64 -4.94
N GLY A 115 5.17 -3.67 -5.74
CA GLY A 115 4.79 -3.85 -7.13
C GLY A 115 3.58 -4.77 -7.32
N LYS A 116 2.77 -4.97 -6.28
CA LYS A 116 1.62 -5.91 -6.26
C LYS A 116 0.33 -5.27 -5.77
N LEU A 117 0.36 -4.00 -5.38
CA LEU A 117 -0.81 -3.26 -4.95
C LEU A 117 -1.49 -2.57 -6.13
N GLY A 118 -2.83 -2.58 -6.13
CA GLY A 118 -3.63 -1.91 -7.15
C GLY A 118 -3.73 -2.68 -8.47
N SER A 119 -3.79 -1.94 -9.58
CA SER A 119 -3.89 -2.48 -10.93
C SER A 119 -2.52 -2.86 -11.53
N ASP A 120 -2.51 -3.58 -12.65
CA ASP A 120 -1.31 -3.78 -13.48
C ASP A 120 -0.58 -2.48 -13.82
N VAL A 121 -1.32 -1.38 -14.03
CA VAL A 121 -0.75 -0.07 -14.31
C VAL A 121 -0.07 0.50 -13.08
N ASP A 122 -0.66 0.33 -11.89
CA ASP A 122 -0.08 0.79 -10.63
C ASP A 122 1.19 0.00 -10.29
N SER A 123 1.18 -1.32 -10.50
CA SER A 123 2.35 -2.17 -10.33
C SER A 123 3.51 -1.75 -11.25
N LYS A 124 3.23 -1.48 -12.53
CA LYS A 124 4.23 -0.94 -13.48
C LYS A 124 4.73 0.43 -13.06
N ARG A 125 3.86 1.31 -12.55
CA ARG A 125 4.24 2.65 -12.09
C ARG A 125 5.14 2.59 -10.85
N GLU A 126 4.82 1.74 -9.88
CA GLU A 126 5.64 1.56 -8.68
C GLU A 126 7.03 1.05 -9.03
N ILE A 127 7.11 0.00 -9.85
CA ILE A 127 8.39 -0.58 -10.31
C ILE A 127 9.18 0.43 -11.14
N ALA A 128 8.52 1.17 -12.04
CA ALA A 128 9.19 2.20 -12.83
C ALA A 128 9.72 3.34 -11.95
N ALA A 129 8.95 3.79 -10.96
CA ALA A 129 9.39 4.82 -10.02
C ALA A 129 10.59 4.35 -9.20
N PHE A 130 10.57 3.11 -8.70
CA PHE A 130 11.72 2.52 -8.00
C PHE A 130 12.97 2.54 -8.87
N PHE A 131 12.91 2.03 -10.10
CA PHE A 131 14.07 2.01 -10.98
C PHE A 131 14.50 3.41 -11.42
N ALA A 132 13.56 4.35 -11.63
CA ALA A 132 13.91 5.74 -11.94
C ALA A 132 14.77 6.36 -10.82
N HIS A 133 14.35 6.22 -9.56
CA HIS A 133 15.14 6.69 -8.42
C HIS A 133 16.47 5.93 -8.30
N ALA A 134 16.45 4.59 -8.34
CA ALA A 134 17.68 3.80 -8.23
C ALA A 134 18.69 4.17 -9.32
N THR A 135 18.26 4.36 -10.57
CA THR A 135 19.13 4.75 -11.68
C THR A 135 19.68 6.16 -11.53
N HIS A 136 18.92 7.10 -10.95
CA HIS A 136 19.40 8.44 -10.67
C HIS A 136 20.53 8.42 -9.63
N GLU A 137 20.32 7.72 -8.51
CA GLU A 137 21.28 7.65 -7.41
C GLU A 137 22.57 6.87 -7.78
N THR A 138 22.45 5.87 -8.66
CA THR A 138 23.56 4.96 -8.99
C THR A 138 24.21 5.20 -10.35
N GLU A 139 23.73 6.20 -11.10
CA GLU A 139 24.09 6.42 -12.50
C GLU A 139 23.85 5.16 -13.37
N HIS A 140 22.59 4.73 -13.46
CA HIS A 140 22.14 3.53 -14.18
C HIS A 140 22.71 2.22 -13.64
N LEU A 141 22.78 2.08 -12.32
CA LEU A 141 23.34 0.92 -11.62
C LEU A 141 24.87 0.78 -11.87
N CYS A 142 25.59 1.90 -11.99
CA CYS A 142 27.04 1.91 -12.18
C CYS A 142 27.81 1.81 -10.86
N TYR A 143 27.46 2.67 -9.89
CA TYR A 143 28.11 2.73 -8.59
C TYR A 143 27.37 1.94 -7.53
N THR A 144 28.11 1.27 -6.66
CA THR A 144 27.58 0.49 -5.52
C THR A 144 27.74 1.22 -4.18
N GLU A 145 28.57 2.26 -4.16
CA GLU A 145 28.87 3.06 -2.98
C GLU A 145 28.98 4.52 -3.42
N GLU A 146 28.69 5.42 -2.49
CA GLU A 146 28.95 6.84 -2.65
C GLU A 146 30.43 7.13 -2.99
N MET A 147 30.65 8.04 -3.94
CA MET A 147 31.99 8.43 -4.38
C MET A 147 32.69 9.38 -3.40
N ASP A 148 31.96 10.36 -2.86
CA ASP A 148 32.48 11.26 -1.84
C ASP A 148 32.38 10.58 -0.47
N LYS A 149 33.53 10.35 0.16
CA LYS A 149 33.61 9.71 1.48
C LYS A 149 34.14 10.66 2.56
N SER A 150 34.03 11.96 2.33
CA SER A 150 34.51 12.99 3.26
C SER A 150 33.72 13.03 4.59
N ASN A 151 32.44 12.66 4.59
CA ASN A 151 31.59 12.61 5.78
C ASN A 151 31.23 11.16 6.13
N SER A 152 31.52 10.69 7.34
CA SER A 152 31.22 9.30 7.75
C SER A 152 29.73 8.99 7.94
N TYR A 153 28.84 9.98 7.88
CA TYR A 153 27.39 9.85 8.11
C TYR A 153 27.03 9.17 9.44
N CYS A 154 27.91 9.29 10.44
CA CYS A 154 27.67 8.79 11.78
C CYS A 154 27.09 9.92 12.64
N GLU A 155 25.79 9.81 12.92
CA GLU A 155 25.13 10.61 13.96
C GLU A 155 24.98 9.78 15.22
N ASN A 156 26.02 9.83 16.06
CA ASN A 156 26.09 8.97 17.24
C ASN A 156 24.97 9.27 18.24
N SER A 157 24.16 8.26 18.56
CA SER A 157 23.08 8.35 19.53
C SER A 157 23.00 7.09 20.41
N ALA A 158 22.26 7.16 21.51
CA ALA A 158 22.04 6.00 22.37
C ALA A 158 21.24 4.88 21.66
N GLN A 159 20.35 5.25 20.72
CA GLN A 159 19.55 4.30 19.95
C GLN A 159 20.34 3.71 18.77
N TYR A 160 21.20 4.51 18.14
CA TYR A 160 22.04 4.12 17.01
C TYR A 160 23.49 4.52 17.28
N PRO A 161 24.21 3.76 18.11
CA PRO A 161 25.61 4.04 18.41
C PRO A 161 26.49 3.72 17.19
N CYS A 162 27.46 4.59 16.93
CA CYS A 162 28.37 4.36 15.82
C CYS A 162 29.40 3.28 16.14
N ALA A 163 29.53 2.32 15.24
CA ALA A 163 30.52 1.25 15.34
C ALA A 163 31.93 1.82 15.06
N PRO A 164 32.93 1.51 15.89
CA PRO A 164 34.30 1.98 15.68
C PRO A 164 34.84 1.61 14.29
N GLY A 165 35.41 2.59 13.60
CA GLY A 165 36.01 2.42 12.27
C GLY A 165 35.00 2.18 11.13
N LYS A 166 33.70 2.41 11.36
CA LYS A 166 32.67 2.34 10.32
C LYS A 166 32.28 3.73 9.82
N SER A 167 31.97 3.78 8.53
CA SER A 167 31.26 4.88 7.90
C SER A 167 29.94 4.35 7.34
N TYR A 168 28.96 5.23 7.30
CA TYR A 168 27.57 4.97 6.92
C TYR A 168 27.18 5.74 5.66
N HIS A 169 28.16 6.03 4.79
CA HIS A 169 27.91 6.48 3.42
C HIS A 169 26.85 5.62 2.80
N VAL A 170 26.00 6.21 1.96
CA VAL A 170 24.91 5.47 1.33
C VAL A 170 25.50 4.27 0.60
N PRO A 171 25.32 3.04 1.11
CA PRO A 171 25.58 1.87 0.32
C PRO A 171 24.45 1.90 -0.70
N LEU A 172 24.75 1.90 -1.99
CA LEU A 172 23.70 1.81 -3.00
C LEU A 172 23.21 0.35 -3.11
N THR A 173 23.06 -0.32 -1.96
CA THR A 173 22.98 -1.78 -1.65
C THR A 173 24.30 -2.50 -1.93
N SER A 174 24.78 -3.48 -1.15
CA SER A 174 24.13 -4.64 -0.50
C SER A 174 23.55 -4.41 0.88
#